data_AF-A0A937LLX4-F1
#
_entry.id   AF-A0A937LLX4-F1
#
_cell.length_a   1.000
_cell.length_b   1.000
_cell.length_c   1.000
_cell.angle_alpha   90.00
_cell.angle_beta   90.00
_cell.angle_gamma   90.00
#
_symmetry.space_group_name_H-M   'P 1'
#
loop_
_entity.id
_entity.type
_entity.pdbx_description
1 polymer ?
#
loop_
_entity_poly.entity_id
_entity_poly.type
_entity_poly.pdbx_seq_one_letter_code
_entity_poly.pdbx_strand_id
1 'polypeptide(L)'
;MKKILILSLFFIISNNIHAGPYLMSKHEFKMKDTDYSSTINHIRFGHSWKTEGGLKLYGEIGAAESVSHGKDILDGVAGKSYEFGFSKKITDAFSWKGKWEGLENHNAKNSHKIEIKTKWEF
;
A
#
# COMPACT_ATOMS: atom_id res chain seq x y z
N MET A 1 -15.31 10.63 -30.34
CA MET A 1 -16.49 10.57 -29.45
C MET A 1 -16.00 9.95 -28.14
N LYS A 2 -15.62 10.77 -27.16
CA LYS A 2 -16.38 11.08 -25.92
C LYS A 2 -16.84 9.81 -25.17
N LYS A 3 -16.47 9.75 -23.88
CA LYS A 3 -16.54 8.65 -22.89
C LYS A 3 -15.24 7.83 -22.93
N ILE A 4 -14.21 8.17 -22.15
CA ILE A 4 -14.16 7.81 -20.72
C ILE A 4 -13.82 9.04 -19.88
N LEU A 5 -14.87 9.47 -19.21
CA LEU A 5 -14.94 10.48 -18.17
C LEU A 5 -14.53 9.78 -16.87
N ILE A 6 -13.71 10.44 -16.06
CA ILE A 6 -13.67 10.32 -14.59
C ILE A 6 -13.34 8.93 -14.02
N LEU A 7 -12.08 8.78 -13.57
CA LEU A 7 -11.81 8.06 -12.32
C LEU A 7 -10.66 8.72 -11.56
N SER A 8 -10.73 10.05 -11.40
CA SER A 8 -10.06 10.72 -10.29
C SER A 8 -10.89 10.52 -9.02
N LEU A 9 -11.10 9.26 -8.62
CA LEU A 9 -11.82 8.93 -7.40
C LEU A 9 -10.81 8.80 -6.26
N PHE A 10 -10.78 9.85 -5.45
CA PHE A 10 -10.37 9.88 -4.05
C PHE A 10 -10.10 8.49 -3.44
N PHE A 11 -8.84 8.07 -3.41
CA PHE A 11 -8.35 7.14 -2.39
C PHE A 11 -7.61 7.97 -1.33
N ILE A 12 -8.35 8.83 -0.63
CA ILE A 12 -7.95 9.20 0.72
C ILE A 12 -8.27 7.95 1.55
N ILE A 13 -7.32 7.02 1.59
CA ILE A 13 -7.33 5.97 2.59
C ILE A 13 -7.31 6.72 3.92
N SER A 14 -8.45 6.68 4.59
CA SER A 14 -8.63 7.11 5.96
C SER A 14 -7.45 6.60 6.76
N ASN A 15 -6.59 7.52 7.20
CA ASN A 15 -5.62 7.21 8.23
C ASN A 15 -6.46 7.00 9.49
N ASN A 16 -7.03 5.82 9.67
CA ASN A 16 -7.76 5.48 10.88
C ASN A 16 -6.76 5.60 12.03
N ILE A 17 -6.96 6.66 12.83
CA ILE A 17 -6.08 7.11 13.93
C ILE A 17 -6.21 6.19 15.16
N HIS A 18 -6.83 5.01 15.02
CA HIS A 18 -6.96 4.08 16.13
C HIS A 18 -5.77 3.12 16.15
N ALA A 19 -4.99 3.18 17.24
CA ALA A 19 -4.07 2.11 17.58
C ALA A 19 -4.90 0.84 17.87
N GLY A 20 -4.55 -0.27 17.24
CA GLY A 20 -5.32 -1.51 17.32
C GLY A 20 -5.21 -2.37 16.04
N PRO A 21 -5.86 -3.54 16.05
CA PRO A 21 -5.94 -4.41 14.89
C PRO A 21 -6.88 -3.86 13.82
N TYR A 22 -6.56 -4.10 12.55
CA TYR A 22 -7.39 -3.74 11.41
C TYR A 22 -7.21 -4.71 10.25
N LEU A 23 -8.17 -4.71 9.34
CA LEU A 23 -8.08 -5.37 8.04
C LEU A 23 -7.85 -4.31 6.95
N MET A 24 -6.91 -4.56 6.07
CA MET A 24 -6.51 -3.65 4.99
C MET A 24 -6.68 -4.34 3.64
N SER A 25 -7.32 -3.64 2.69
CA SER A 25 -7.30 -3.99 1.28
C SER A 25 -6.58 -2.92 0.48
N LYS A 26 -5.58 -3.29 -0.32
CA LYS A 26 -4.83 -2.39 -1.20
C LYS A 26 -4.88 -2.92 -2.62
N HIS A 27 -5.15 -2.04 -3.57
CA HIS A 27 -5.22 -2.39 -4.99
C HIS A 27 -4.21 -1.52 -5.75
N GLU A 28 -3.20 -2.15 -6.35
CA GLU A 28 -2.22 -1.47 -7.20
C GLU A 28 -2.55 -1.72 -8.66
N PHE A 29 -2.86 -0.66 -9.38
CA PHE A 29 -3.06 -0.72 -10.83
C PHE A 29 -1.75 -0.31 -11.52
N LYS A 30 -1.14 -1.24 -12.26
CA LYS A 30 0.07 -1.00 -13.04
C LYS A 30 -0.28 -0.82 -14.50
N MET A 31 0.07 0.34 -15.03
CA MET A 31 0.03 0.64 -16.46
C MET A 31 1.45 0.61 -17.01
N LYS A 32 1.59 0.17 -18.26
CA LYS A 32 2.81 0.32 -19.03
C LYS A 32 2.48 1.20 -20.22
N ASP A 33 3.15 2.36 -20.29
CA ASP A 33 2.81 3.42 -21.22
C ASP A 33 1.34 3.88 -21.04
N THR A 34 0.48 3.62 -22.03
CA THR A 34 -0.97 3.88 -21.96
C THR A 34 -1.81 2.64 -21.70
N ASP A 35 -1.22 1.45 -21.77
CA ASP A 35 -1.94 0.18 -21.71
C ASP A 35 -1.91 -0.42 -20.31
N TYR A 36 -2.98 -1.14 -19.99
CA TYR A 36 -3.05 -1.88 -18.74
C TYR A 36 -2.06 -3.04 -18.74
N SER A 37 -1.23 -3.14 -17.70
CA SER A 37 -0.24 -4.21 -17.56
C SER A 37 -0.70 -5.28 -16.56
N SER A 38 -1.08 -4.86 -15.35
CA SER A 38 -1.43 -5.79 -14.27
C SER A 38 -2.09 -5.07 -13.10
N THR A 39 -2.88 -5.80 -12.32
CA THR A 39 -3.41 -5.38 -11.02
C THR A 39 -2.80 -6.24 -9.93
N ILE A 40 -2.38 -5.64 -8.82
CA ILE A 40 -1.98 -6.38 -7.62
C ILE A 40 -2.96 -6.05 -6.51
N ASN A 41 -3.72 -7.06 -6.08
CA ASN A 41 -4.65 -6.96 -4.97
C ASN A 41 -3.97 -7.48 -3.71
N HIS A 42 -4.02 -6.75 -2.62
CA HIS A 42 -3.50 -7.14 -1.32
C HIS A 42 -4.64 -7.18 -0.32
N ILE A 43 -4.65 -8.21 0.52
CA ILE A 43 -5.48 -8.30 1.71
C ILE A 43 -4.54 -8.59 2.88
N ARG A 44 -4.47 -7.67 3.84
CA ARG A 44 -3.56 -7.76 4.99
C ARG A 44 -4.28 -7.54 6.30
N PHE A 45 -3.89 -8.31 7.30
CA PHE A 45 -4.21 -8.02 8.69
C PHE A 45 -3.08 -7.19 9.28
N GLY A 46 -3.45 -6.05 9.85
CA GLY A 46 -2.52 -5.08 10.39
C GLY A 46 -2.77 -4.79 11.86
N HIS A 47 -1.74 -4.29 12.52
CA HIS A 47 -1.83 -3.70 13.84
C HIS A 47 -1.07 -2.38 13.84
N SER A 48 -1.66 -1.34 14.41
CA SER A 48 -1.02 -0.03 14.58
C SER A 48 -0.89 0.32 16.05
N TRP A 49 0.21 0.98 16.41
CA TRP A 49 0.44 1.49 17.75
C TRP A 49 1.07 2.87 17.70
N LYS A 50 0.79 3.66 18.75
CA LYS A 50 1.31 5.01 18.92
C LYS A 50 2.07 5.07 20.23
N THR A 51 3.31 5.55 20.21
CA THR A 51 4.08 5.79 21.43
C THR A 51 3.71 7.13 22.06
N GLU A 52 4.01 7.31 23.34
CA GLU A 52 3.81 8.58 24.06
C GLU A 52 4.53 9.74 23.36
N GLY A 53 5.72 9.48 22.80
CA GLY A 53 6.50 10.44 22.03
C GLY A 53 6.00 10.72 20.60
N GLY A 54 4.76 10.34 20.29
CA GLY A 54 4.09 10.66 19.02
C GLY A 54 4.56 9.87 17.80
N LEU A 55 5.43 8.86 17.98
CA LEU A 55 5.82 7.94 16.92
C LEU A 55 4.67 6.97 16.67
N LYS A 56 4.19 6.93 15.42
CA LYS A 56 3.20 5.96 14.97
C LYS A 56 3.92 4.84 14.24
N LEU A 57 3.64 3.61 14.62
CA LEU A 57 4.19 2.40 14.04
C LEU A 57 3.05 1.50 13.59
N TYR A 58 3.26 0.75 12.52
CA TYR A 58 2.33 -0.27 12.08
C TYR A 58 3.07 -1.42 11.42
N GLY A 59 2.47 -2.60 11.51
CA GLY A 59 2.88 -3.80 10.79
C GLY A 59 1.66 -4.50 10.22
N GLU A 60 1.78 -5.00 9.01
CA GLU A 60 0.76 -5.68 8.24
C GLU A 60 1.35 -6.95 7.64
N ILE A 61 0.59 -8.04 7.69
CA ILE A 61 0.90 -9.30 7.02
C ILE A 61 -0.36 -9.86 6.36
N GLY A 62 -0.19 -10.55 5.23
CA GLY A 62 -1.31 -11.17 4.54
C GLY A 62 -0.91 -11.75 3.20
N ALA A 63 -1.89 -11.76 2.30
CA ALA A 63 -1.74 -12.30 0.97
C ALA A 63 -1.89 -11.21 -0.08
N ALA A 64 -1.34 -11.48 -1.25
CA ALA A 64 -1.57 -10.68 -2.43
C ALA A 64 -1.78 -11.57 -3.65
N GLU A 65 -2.47 -11.03 -4.63
CA GLU A 65 -2.71 -11.66 -5.92
C GLU A 65 -2.32 -10.69 -7.03
N SER A 66 -1.41 -11.12 -7.90
CA SER A 66 -1.04 -10.39 -9.11
C SER A 66 -1.81 -10.94 -10.31
N VAL A 67 -2.73 -10.14 -10.84
CA VAL A 67 -3.53 -10.43 -12.03
C VAL A 67 -2.92 -9.68 -13.22
N SER A 68 -2.46 -10.42 -14.23
CA SER A 68 -1.88 -9.81 -15.44
C SER A 68 -2.97 -9.54 -16.48
N HIS A 69 -2.69 -8.66 -17.45
CA HIS A 69 -3.60 -8.41 -18.56
C HIS A 69 -4.01 -9.72 -19.26
N GLY A 70 -5.32 -9.89 -19.48
CA GLY A 70 -5.91 -11.07 -20.10
C GLY A 70 -6.17 -12.26 -19.17
N LYS A 71 -5.94 -12.13 -17.86
CA LYS A 71 -6.30 -13.12 -16.85
C LYS A 71 -7.45 -12.64 -15.97
N ASP A 72 -8.28 -13.57 -15.53
CA ASP A 72 -9.34 -13.30 -14.57
C ASP A 72 -8.81 -13.23 -13.13
N ILE A 73 -9.60 -12.59 -12.28
CA ILE A 73 -9.39 -12.58 -10.83
C ILE A 73 -9.54 -14.02 -10.33
N LEU A 74 -8.67 -14.48 -9.44
CA LEU A 74 -8.48 -15.87 -8.95
C LEU A 74 -7.59 -16.77 -9.81
N ASP A 75 -7.30 -16.39 -11.06
CA ASP A 75 -6.31 -17.08 -11.93
C ASP A 75 -4.93 -16.38 -11.92
N GLY A 76 -4.76 -15.41 -11.03
CA GLY A 76 -3.54 -14.65 -10.82
C GLY A 76 -2.45 -15.45 -10.08
N VAL A 77 -1.30 -14.79 -9.88
CA VAL A 77 -0.22 -15.35 -9.06
C VAL A 77 -0.45 -14.90 -7.62
N ALA A 78 -0.78 -15.84 -6.74
CA ALA A 78 -0.86 -15.60 -5.31
C ALA A 78 0.53 -15.52 -4.67
N GLY A 79 0.63 -14.69 -3.64
CA GLY A 79 1.85 -14.40 -2.91
C GLY A 79 1.58 -13.96 -1.48
N LYS A 80 2.64 -13.90 -0.68
CA LYS A 80 2.61 -13.31 0.66
C LYS A 80 2.93 -11.84 0.55
N SER A 81 2.24 -11.02 1.33
CA SER A 81 2.46 -9.59 1.37
C SER A 81 2.62 -9.12 2.80
N TYR A 82 3.62 -8.29 3.03
CA TYR A 82 3.92 -7.72 4.33
C TYR A 82 4.34 -6.27 4.18
N GLU A 83 3.96 -5.44 5.15
CA GLU A 83 4.34 -4.04 5.20
C GLU A 83 4.60 -3.64 6.65
N PHE A 84 5.69 -2.92 6.86
CA PHE A 84 6.01 -2.31 8.13
C PHE A 84 6.31 -0.85 7.88
N GLY A 85 5.74 0.03 8.71
CA GLY A 85 5.96 1.44 8.54
C GLY A 85 5.93 2.22 9.83
N PHE A 86 6.48 3.42 9.74
CA PHE A 86 6.52 4.38 10.81
C PHE A 86 6.22 5.78 10.27
N SER A 87 5.66 6.61 11.13
CA SER A 87 5.51 8.04 10.87
C SER A 87 5.65 8.85 12.15
N LYS A 88 6.33 9.99 12.06
CA LYS A 88 6.45 10.92 13.17
C LYS A 88 6.39 12.35 12.65
N LYS A 89 5.62 13.18 13.35
CA LYS A 89 5.69 14.63 13.21
C LYS A 89 6.82 15.11 14.11
N ILE A 90 7.84 15.75 13.53
CA ILE A 90 9.04 16.20 14.26
C ILE A 90 8.84 17.63 14.75
N THR A 91 8.31 18.49 13.89
CA THR A 91 7.90 19.86 14.22
C THR A 91 6.53 20.12 13.61
N ASP A 92 5.97 21.31 13.84
CA ASP A 92 4.73 21.70 13.18
C ASP A 92 4.83 21.76 11.65
N ALA A 93 6.01 22.13 11.16
CA ALA A 93 6.30 22.21 9.73
C ALA A 93 6.87 20.92 9.12
N PHE A 94 7.44 20.02 9.92
CA PHE A 94 8.20 18.87 9.41
C PHE A 94 7.66 17.53 9.90
N SER A 95 7.40 16.62 8.96
CA SER A 95 7.10 15.22 9.25
C SER A 95 7.88 14.26 8.36
N TRP A 96 8.18 13.08 8.89
CA TRP A 96 8.83 12.02 8.15
C TRP A 96 8.09 10.70 8.34
N LYS A 97 8.13 9.88 7.29
CA LYS A 97 7.52 8.56 7.23
C LYS A 97 8.49 7.62 6.54
N GLY A 98 8.56 6.39 7.04
CA GLY A 98 9.25 5.30 6.37
C GLY A 98 8.31 4.12 6.27
N LYS A 99 8.37 3.41 5.15
CA LYS A 99 7.72 2.11 5.01
C LYS A 99 8.64 1.16 4.26
N TRP A 100 8.56 -0.10 4.66
CA TRP A 100 9.11 -1.22 3.95
C TRP A 100 7.95 -2.14 3.59
N GLU A 101 7.84 -2.48 2.33
CA GLU A 101 6.88 -3.43 1.81
C GLU A 101 7.64 -4.57 1.16
N GLY A 102 7.18 -5.80 1.38
CA GLY A 102 7.60 -6.91 0.55
C GLY A 102 6.45 -7.75 0.07
N LEU A 103 6.72 -8.35 -1.08
CA LEU A 103 5.84 -9.19 -1.84
C LEU A 103 6.64 -10.41 -2.27
N GLU A 104 6.30 -11.56 -1.71
CA GLU A 104 6.85 -12.85 -2.10
C GLU A 104 5.83 -13.58 -2.97
N ASN A 105 6.16 -13.78 -4.23
CA ASN A 105 5.30 -14.47 -5.17
C ASN A 105 5.80 -15.90 -5.33
N HIS A 106 4.90 -16.89 -5.28
CA HIS A 106 5.34 -18.28 -5.30
C HIS A 106 6.01 -18.69 -6.62
N ASN A 107 5.69 -17.99 -7.71
CA ASN A 107 6.16 -18.25 -9.08
C ASN A 107 6.69 -17.01 -9.81
N ALA A 108 6.97 -15.91 -9.10
CA ALA A 108 7.48 -14.68 -9.71
C ALA A 108 8.57 -14.03 -8.85
N LYS A 109 9.17 -12.96 -9.35
CA LYS A 109 10.23 -12.24 -8.62
C LYS A 109 9.67 -11.71 -7.29
N ASN A 110 10.41 -11.97 -6.22
CA ASN A 110 10.21 -11.30 -4.94
C ASN A 110 10.50 -9.81 -5.12
N SER A 111 9.69 -8.96 -4.51
CA SER A 111 9.81 -7.52 -4.58
C SER A 111 9.88 -6.96 -3.17
N HIS A 112 10.94 -6.23 -2.87
CA HIS A 112 11.07 -5.45 -1.65
C HIS A 112 11.17 -3.97 -2.02
N LYS A 113 10.40 -3.14 -1.36
CA LYS A 113 10.35 -1.70 -1.59
C LYS A 113 10.53 -0.97 -0.27
N ILE A 114 11.53 -0.10 -0.21
CA ILE A 114 11.69 0.86 0.89
C ILE A 114 11.25 2.21 0.35
N GLU A 115 10.36 2.90 1.06
CA GLU A 115 9.94 4.26 0.74
C GLU A 115 10.14 5.14 1.98
N ILE A 116 10.96 6.18 1.83
CA ILE A 116 11.18 7.21 2.82
C ILE A 116 10.56 8.48 2.27
N LYS A 117 9.67 9.11 3.05
CA LYS A 117 8.98 10.34 2.67
C LYS A 117 9.17 11.38 3.75
N THR A 118 9.62 12.55 3.33
CA THR A 118 9.69 13.77 4.14
C THR A 118 8.62 14.75 3.63
N LYS A 119 7.98 15.49 4.53
CA LYS A 119 7.01 16.52 4.21
C LYS A 119 7.35 17.79 4.99
N TRP A 120 7.39 18.91 4.26
CA TRP A 120 7.58 20.26 4.79
C TRP A 120 6.32 21.10 4.48
N GLU A 121 5.85 21.85 5.47
CA GLU A 121 4.74 22.80 5.37
C GLU A 121 5.30 24.21 5.63
N PHE A 122 4.93 25.17 4.78
CA PHE A 122 5.40 26.57 4.79
C PHE A 122 4.22 27.52 4.97
#